data_AF-A0A8S3HD06-F1
#
_entry.id   AF-A0A8S3HD06-F1
#
_cell.length_a   1.000
_cell.length_b   1.000
_cell.length_c   1.000
_cell.angle_alpha   90.00
_cell.angle_beta   90.00
_cell.angle_gamma   90.00
#
_symmetry.space_group_name_H-M   'P 1'
#
loop_
_entity.id
_entity.type
_entity.pdbx_description
1 polymer ?
#
loop_
_entity_poly.entity_id
_entity_poly.type
_entity_poly.pdbx_seq_one_letter_code
_entity_poly.pdbx_strand_id
1 'polypeptide(L)'
;YKAEFATQDDRKEAAENSLIAYTKANDIAQNELPPTHPIRLGLALNFSVFYYEILNTPERACRLAKQAFDDAIAELDTLNEDTYKDSTLIMQLLRDNLTLWTTDMPADGDNAHNDVQDVDDEQK
;
A
#
# COMPACT_ATOMS: atom_id res chain seq x y z
N TYR A 1 -12.89 6.21 2.50
CA TYR A 1 -14.28 6.54 2.88
C TYR A 1 -14.82 7.83 2.27
N LYS A 2 -14.45 9.06 2.72
CA LYS A 2 -15.07 10.29 2.16
C LYS A 2 -14.92 10.42 0.63
N ALA A 3 -13.78 10.01 0.09
CA ALA A 3 -13.51 10.06 -1.36
C ALA A 3 -14.34 9.07 -2.21
N GLU A 4 -14.97 8.06 -1.61
CA GLU A 4 -15.79 7.07 -2.34
C GLU A 4 -17.13 7.63 -2.81
N PHE A 5 -17.69 8.60 -2.08
CA PHE A 5 -19.04 9.14 -2.32
C PHE A 5 -19.04 10.61 -2.77
N ALA A 6 -17.89 11.27 -2.69
CA ALA A 6 -17.73 12.67 -3.04
C ALA A 6 -17.75 12.87 -4.57
N THR A 7 -18.28 14.00 -5.02
CA THR A 7 -18.33 14.38 -6.45
C THR A 7 -17.23 15.38 -6.78
N GLN A 8 -16.51 15.12 -7.88
CA GLN A 8 -15.52 16.01 -8.50
C GLN A 8 -14.53 16.66 -7.52
N ASP A 9 -14.74 17.93 -7.15
CA ASP A 9 -13.77 18.71 -6.36
C ASP A 9 -13.62 18.16 -4.93
N ASP A 10 -14.73 17.78 -4.28
CA ASP A 10 -14.71 17.19 -2.94
C ASP A 10 -13.98 15.83 -2.92
N ARG A 11 -14.04 15.08 -4.02
CA ARG A 11 -13.31 13.81 -4.17
C ARG A 11 -11.82 14.06 -4.27
N LYS A 12 -11.41 15.08 -5.03
CA LYS A 12 -9.99 15.44 -5.19
C LYS A 12 -9.38 15.88 -3.87
N GLU A 13 -10.04 16.80 -3.15
CA GLU A 13 -9.57 17.25 -1.84
C GLU A 13 -9.52 16.10 -0.82
N ALA A 14 -10.55 15.25 -0.79
CA ALA A 14 -10.54 14.07 0.08
C ALA A 14 -9.41 13.10 -0.25
N ALA A 15 -9.13 12.87 -1.54
CA ALA A 15 -8.03 12.02 -1.98
C ALA A 15 -6.66 12.60 -1.62
N GLU A 16 -6.44 13.90 -1.83
CA GLU A 16 -5.18 14.57 -1.45
C GLU A 16 -4.94 14.51 0.06
N ASN A 17 -5.96 14.80 0.87
CA ASN A 17 -5.86 14.69 2.32
C ASN A 17 -5.61 13.25 2.78
N SER A 18 -6.27 12.26 2.17
CA SER A 18 -6.01 10.84 2.43
C SER A 18 -4.58 10.44 2.06
N LEU A 19 -4.07 10.88 0.92
CA LEU A 19 -2.71 10.60 0.48
C LEU A 19 -1.68 11.15 1.48
N ILE A 20 -1.83 12.40 1.92
CA ILE A 20 -0.94 13.01 2.92
C ILE A 20 -0.96 12.22 4.23
N ALA A 21 -2.13 11.81 4.70
CA ALA A 21 -2.27 11.05 5.93
C ALA A 21 -1.62 9.66 5.83
N TYR A 22 -1.86 8.95 4.73
CA TYR A 22 -1.28 7.63 4.48
C TYR A 22 0.25 7.70 4.35
N THR A 23 0.79 8.66 3.61
CA THR A 23 2.24 8.82 3.45
C THR A 23 2.92 9.09 4.80
N LYS A 24 2.38 10.00 5.61
CA LYS A 24 2.91 10.29 6.96
C LYS A 24 2.85 9.07 7.87
N ALA A 25 1.72 8.36 7.87
CA ALA A 25 1.58 7.14 8.66
C ALA A 25 2.57 6.06 8.19
N ASN A 26 2.81 5.95 6.88
CA ASN A 26 3.69 4.95 6.30
C ASN A 26 5.15 5.22 6.67
N ASP A 27 5.59 6.47 6.60
CA ASP A 27 6.93 6.87 7.03
C ASP A 27 7.17 6.55 8.51
N ILE A 28 6.23 6.93 9.39
CA ILE A 28 6.32 6.60 10.82
C ILE A 28 6.35 5.08 11.02
N ALA A 29 5.45 4.33 10.37
CA ALA A 29 5.37 2.89 10.53
C ALA A 29 6.63 2.18 10.00
N GLN A 30 7.26 2.67 8.93
CA GLN A 30 8.50 2.11 8.39
C GLN A 30 9.67 2.26 9.35
N ASN A 31 9.72 3.36 10.10
CA ASN A 31 10.78 3.67 11.05
C ASN A 31 10.56 3.07 12.44
N GLU A 32 9.32 2.96 12.91
CA GLU A 32 8.98 2.62 14.29
C GLU A 32 8.49 1.17 14.48
N LEU A 33 8.02 0.50 13.41
CA LEU A 33 7.39 -0.82 13.50
C LEU A 33 8.08 -1.84 12.58
N PRO A 34 8.29 -3.08 13.03
CA PRO A 34 8.84 -4.13 12.17
C PRO A 34 7.88 -4.43 11.01
N PRO A 35 8.39 -4.91 9.86
CA PRO A 35 7.58 -5.24 8.67
C PRO A 35 6.41 -6.18 8.94
N THR A 36 6.56 -7.07 9.91
CA THR A 36 5.53 -8.03 10.33
C THR A 36 4.48 -7.45 11.28
N HIS A 37 4.65 -6.23 11.76
CA HIS A 37 3.72 -5.67 12.74
C HIS A 37 2.31 -5.49 12.15
N PRO A 38 1.23 -5.97 12.80
CA PRO A 38 -0.13 -5.90 12.27
C PRO A 38 -0.58 -4.49 11.85
N ILE A 39 -0.19 -3.46 12.61
CA ILE A 39 -0.51 -2.06 12.28
C ILE A 39 0.16 -1.62 10.98
N ARG A 40 1.44 -1.96 10.77
CA ARG A 40 2.19 -1.61 9.55
C ARG A 40 1.63 -2.36 8.34
N LEU A 41 1.36 -3.65 8.50
CA LEU A 41 0.72 -4.48 7.47
C LEU A 41 -0.68 -3.95 7.11
N GLY A 42 -1.51 -3.64 8.11
CA GLY A 42 -2.86 -3.12 7.90
C GLY A 42 -2.86 -1.74 7.23
N LEU A 43 -1.86 -0.91 7.55
CA LEU A 43 -1.65 0.36 6.86
C LEU A 43 -1.29 0.15 5.38
N ALA A 44 -0.34 -0.73 5.09
CA ALA A 44 0.05 -1.04 3.71
C ALA A 44 -1.13 -1.61 2.91
N LEU A 45 -1.93 -2.50 3.51
CA LEU A 45 -3.15 -3.04 2.91
C LEU A 45 -4.12 -1.92 2.54
N ASN A 46 -4.50 -1.07 3.50
CA ASN A 46 -5.45 0.01 3.24
C ASN A 46 -4.92 1.04 2.25
N PHE A 47 -3.62 1.34 2.31
CA PHE A 47 -3.01 2.30 1.39
C PHE A 47 -2.92 1.73 -0.03
N SER A 48 -2.68 0.43 -0.19
CA SER A 48 -2.73 -0.23 -1.50
C SER A 48 -4.14 -0.17 -2.12
N VAL A 49 -5.18 -0.44 -1.32
CA VAL A 49 -6.58 -0.30 -1.76
C VAL A 49 -6.89 1.14 -2.15
N PHE A 50 -6.40 2.12 -1.39
CA PHE A 50 -6.56 3.54 -1.73
C PHE A 50 -5.92 3.88 -3.09
N TYR A 51 -4.71 3.39 -3.38
CA TYR A 51 -4.08 3.56 -4.69
C TYR A 51 -4.88 2.91 -5.82
N TYR A 52 -5.51 1.77 -5.55
CA TYR A 52 -6.30 1.04 -6.54
C TYR A 52 -7.66 1.71 -6.79
N GLU A 53 -8.47 1.87 -5.76
CA GLU A 53 -9.88 2.30 -5.87
C GLU A 53 -10.05 3.81 -6.00
N ILE A 54 -9.23 4.60 -5.30
CA ILE A 54 -9.44 6.05 -5.23
C ILE A 54 -8.61 6.79 -6.26
N LEU A 55 -7.31 6.46 -6.35
CA LEU A 55 -6.37 7.10 -7.28
C LEU A 55 -6.29 6.42 -8.66
N ASN A 56 -6.88 5.23 -8.82
CA ASN A 56 -6.89 4.48 -10.07
C ASN A 56 -5.47 4.26 -10.64
N THR A 57 -4.52 3.93 -9.76
CA THR A 57 -3.11 3.65 -10.10
C THR A 57 -2.74 2.21 -9.67
N PRO A 58 -3.21 1.19 -10.41
CA PRO A 58 -3.08 -0.21 -10.01
C PRO A 58 -1.63 -0.68 -9.89
N GLU A 59 -0.70 -0.13 -10.67
CA GLU A 59 0.72 -0.49 -10.60
C GLU A 59 1.36 -0.02 -9.29
N ARG A 60 0.94 1.14 -8.76
CA ARG A 60 1.38 1.63 -7.45
C ARG A 60 0.78 0.80 -6.32
N ALA A 61 -0.51 0.46 -6.42
CA ALA A 61 -1.18 -0.41 -5.45
C ALA A 61 -0.49 -1.78 -5.35
N CYS A 62 -0.23 -2.43 -6.49
CA CYS A 62 0.42 -3.73 -6.53
C CYS A 62 1.85 -3.68 -6.00
N ARG A 63 2.63 -2.66 -6.36
CA ARG A 63 4.00 -2.51 -5.83
C ARG A 63 4.01 -2.38 -4.31
N LEU A 64 3.16 -1.52 -3.76
CA LEU A 64 3.07 -1.32 -2.31
C LEU A 64 2.66 -2.59 -1.58
N ALA A 65 1.61 -3.27 -2.06
CA ALA A 65 1.13 -4.50 -1.46
C ALA A 65 2.17 -5.64 -1.56
N LYS A 66 2.84 -5.77 -2.70
CA LYS A 66 3.90 -6.77 -2.91
C LYS A 66 5.10 -6.52 -2.02
N GLN A 67 5.57 -5.28 -1.93
CA GLN A 67 6.68 -4.93 -1.06
C GLN A 67 6.37 -5.24 0.41
N ALA A 68 5.20 -4.82 0.92
CA ALA A 68 4.81 -5.10 2.29
C ALA A 68 4.69 -6.62 2.58
N PHE A 69 4.20 -7.39 1.61
CA PHE A 69 4.13 -8.85 1.72
C PHE A 69 5.52 -9.49 1.74
N ASP A 70 6.40 -9.12 0.81
CA ASP A 70 7.76 -9.65 0.69
C ASP A 70 8.60 -9.32 1.93
N ASP A 71 8.54 -8.07 2.42
CA ASP A 71 9.25 -7.62 3.62
C ASP A 71 8.78 -8.41 4.86
N ALA A 72 7.47 -8.65 4.98
CA ALA A 72 6.92 -9.42 6.10
C ALA A 72 7.24 -10.91 6.02
N ILE A 73 7.35 -11.49 4.81
CA ILE A 73 7.81 -12.88 4.63
C ILE A 73 9.27 -13.02 5.07
N ALA A 74 10.12 -12.04 4.75
CA ALA A 74 11.54 -12.06 5.11
C ALA A 74 11.78 -12.08 6.63
N GLU A 75 10.85 -11.53 7.42
CA GLU A 75 10.94 -11.43 8.88
C GLU A 75 9.84 -12.24 9.61
N LEU A 76 9.13 -13.14 8.91
CA LEU A 76 7.99 -13.86 9.49
C LEU A 76 8.37 -14.69 10.73
N ASP A 77 9.60 -15.23 10.74
CA ASP A 77 10.12 -16.05 11.84
C ASP A 77 10.35 -15.25 13.14
N THR A 78 10.30 -13.92 13.11
CA THR A 78 10.53 -13.05 14.29
C THR A 78 9.24 -12.63 14.98
N LEU A 79 8.07 -13.10 14.52
CA LEU A 79 6.78 -12.73 15.09
C LEU A 79 6.51 -13.40 16.44
N ASN A 80 5.97 -12.61 17.36
CA ASN A 80 5.43 -13.13 18.63
C ASN A 80 4.09 -13.86 18.39
N GLU A 81 3.83 -14.93 19.15
CA GLU A 81 2.60 -15.74 19.04
C GLU A 81 1.31 -14.90 19.14
N ASP A 82 1.32 -13.86 19.98
CA ASP A 82 0.16 -12.98 20.21
C ASP A 82 -0.26 -12.20 18.96
N THR A 83 0.71 -11.80 18.13
CA THR A 83 0.48 -11.01 16.91
C THR A 83 0.52 -11.84 15.63
N TYR A 84 0.93 -13.11 15.72
CA TYR A 84 1.13 -13.99 14.57
C TYR A 84 -0.15 -14.20 13.75
N LYS A 85 -1.28 -14.45 14.43
CA LYS A 85 -2.58 -14.68 13.77
C LYS A 85 -3.07 -13.45 13.01
N ASP A 86 -2.94 -12.27 13.60
CA ASP A 86 -3.38 -11.03 12.97
C ASP A 86 -2.50 -10.68 11.78
N SER A 87 -1.18 -10.81 11.93
CA SER A 87 -0.21 -10.53 10.86
C SER A 87 -0.42 -11.46 9.67
N THR A 88 -0.55 -12.77 9.92
CA THR A 88 -0.77 -13.76 8.86
C THR A 88 -2.12 -13.57 8.16
N LEU A 89 -3.17 -13.17 8.87
CA LEU A 89 -4.45 -12.82 8.26
C LEU A 89 -4.32 -11.61 7.32
N ILE A 90 -3.61 -10.55 7.73
CA ILE A 90 -3.43 -9.37 6.88
C ILE A 90 -2.54 -9.69 5.66
N MET A 91 -1.48 -10.48 5.84
CA MET A 91 -0.64 -10.95 4.73
C MET A 91 -1.45 -11.77 3.72
N GLN A 92 -2.38 -12.60 4.22
CA GLN A 92 -3.31 -13.34 3.36
C GLN A 92 -4.18 -12.40 2.53
N LEU A 93 -4.73 -11.34 3.14
CA LEU A 93 -5.52 -10.33 2.43
C LEU A 93 -4.70 -9.56 1.38
N LEU A 94 -3.43 -9.22 1.68
CA LEU A 94 -2.51 -8.61 0.71
C LEU A 94 -2.31 -9.52 -0.51
N ARG A 95 -2.08 -10.82 -0.29
CA ARG A 95 -1.93 -11.81 -1.36
C ARG A 95 -3.20 -11.95 -2.20
N ASP A 96 -4.36 -11.95 -1.57
CA ASP A 96 -5.64 -12.10 -2.25
C ASP A 96 -5.94 -10.87 -3.12
N ASN A 97 -5.67 -9.67 -2.61
CA ASN A 97 -5.75 -8.42 -3.39
C ASN A 97 -4.79 -8.42 -4.58
N LEU A 98 -3.53 -8.81 -4.38
CA LEU A 98 -2.56 -8.91 -5.48
C LEU A 98 -3.00 -9.89 -6.57
N THR A 99 -3.56 -11.04 -6.17
CA THR A 99 -4.07 -12.03 -7.12
C THR A 99 -5.23 -11.46 -7.93
N LEU A 100 -6.17 -10.78 -7.27
CA LEU A 100 -7.31 -10.13 -7.94
C LEU A 100 -6.86 -9.06 -8.95
N TRP A 101 -5.94 -8.18 -8.55
CA TRP A 101 -5.51 -7.06 -9.40
C TRP A 101 -4.60 -7.48 -10.54
N THR A 102 -3.82 -8.54 -10.37
CA THR A 102 -2.99 -9.08 -11.45
C THR A 102 -3.79 -9.88 -12.47
N THR A 103 -4.94 -10.44 -12.10
CA THR A 103 -5.86 -11.06 -13.07
C THR A 103 -6.68 -10.05 -13.87
N ASP A 104 -6.95 -8.88 -13.30
CA ASP A 104 -7.73 -7.82 -13.95
C ASP A 104 -6.88 -6.94 -14.89
N MET A 105 -5.55 -6.95 -14.73
CA MET A 105 -4.66 -6.25 -15.65
C MET A 105 -4.51 -7.03 -16.97
N PRO A 106 -4.81 -6.40 -18.13
CA PRO A 106 -4.62 -7.07 -19.42
C PRO A 106 -3.15 -7.40 -19.63
N ALA A 107 -2.86 -8.66 -19.95
CA ALA A 107 -1.55 -9.11 -20.37
C ALA A 107 -1.23 -8.59 -21.78
N ASP A 108 -0.97 -7.29 -21.93
CA ASP A 108 -0.41 -6.74 -23.17
C ASP A 108 0.44 -5.49 -22.91
N GLY A 109 1.67 -5.53 -23.44
CA GLY A 109 2.48 -4.33 -23.67
C GLY A 109 3.76 -4.17 -22.86
N ASP A 110 4.82 -4.86 -23.29
CA ASP A 110 6.18 -4.33 -23.22
C ASP A 110 6.19 -2.83 -23.57
N ASN A 111 6.49 -1.96 -22.60
CA ASN A 111 7.24 -0.74 -22.89
C ASN A 111 7.93 -0.22 -21.64
N ALA A 112 9.23 -0.49 -21.58
CA ALA A 112 10.16 0.22 -20.72
C ALA A 112 10.11 1.73 -21.00
N HIS A 113 9.81 2.53 -19.98
CA HIS A 113 10.57 3.75 -19.78
C HIS A 113 10.67 4.10 -18.28
N ASN A 114 11.92 4.18 -17.86
CA ASN A 114 12.38 4.91 -16.70
C ASN A 114 11.78 6.32 -16.62
N ASP A 115 11.92 6.88 -15.42
CA ASP A 115 11.71 8.27 -15.03
C ASP A 115 10.34 8.58 -14.44
N VAL A 116 10.24 8.37 -13.12
CA VAL A 116 9.97 9.52 -12.24
C VAL A 116 10.86 9.40 -11.00
N GLN A 117 11.69 10.42 -10.85
CA GLN A 117 12.68 10.64 -9.81
C GLN A 117 12.09 10.52 -8.40
N ASP A 118 12.87 9.91 -7.52
CA ASP A 118 12.82 10.17 -6.09
C ASP A 118 12.90 11.69 -5.88
N VAL A 119 11.78 12.31 -5.51
CA VAL A 119 11.75 13.64 -4.91
C VAL A 119 11.81 13.48 -3.41
N ASP A 120 12.95 12.93 -2.95
CA ASP A 120 13.40 13.02 -1.56
C ASP A 120 14.77 13.70 -1.56
N ASP A 121 14.80 14.95 -2.00
CA ASP A 121 15.74 15.93 -1.48
C ASP A 121 15.26 17.34 -1.86
N GLU A 122 14.77 18.06 -0.85
CA GLU A 122 14.76 19.52 -0.69
C GLU A 122 13.54 19.94 0.12
N GLN A 123 13.70 20.00 1.45
CA GLN A 123 13.41 21.23 2.20
C GLN A 123 13.91 21.17 3.65
N LYS A 124 15.11 21.77 3.78
CA LYS A 124 15.55 22.70 4.85
C LYS A 124 16.30 22.16 6.07
#